data_AF-A0A820IAH4-F1
#
_entry.id   AF-A0A820IAH4-F1
#
_cell.length_a   1.000
_cell.length_b   1.000
_cell.length_c   1.000
_cell.angle_alpha   90.00
_cell.angle_beta   90.00
_cell.angle_gamma   90.00
#
_symmetry.space_group_name_H-M   'P 1'
#
loop_
_entity.id
_entity.type
_entity.pdbx_description
1 polymer ?
#
loop_
_entity_poly.entity_id
_entity_poly.type
_entity_poly.pdbx_seq_one_letter_code
_entity_poly.pdbx_strand_id
1 'polypeptide(L)'
;MQPHNLFSLLADRLLLHPNSFTVASYNVLFEILVERVSAATVEKRSSEITAEWKIENSAMIKVIATILRTITDNIHLYDIKLRFLDDLILLSSASRENRRIILQMSVWQDYLLGLAYVYPTSDLQTEVTNRVFELLRILLHHAIKYEYGGWRVWIDTLSILHGRVTREDYYRKINKMVENMKDNDENEPKTPVSSPVESGAQTPTDQNSVATPT
;
A
#
# COMPACT_ATOMS: atom_id res chain seq x y z
N MET A 1 -3.51 18.14 -10.80
CA MET A 1 -4.66 17.52 -11.49
C MET A 1 -5.92 18.20 -10.99
N GLN A 2 -6.86 18.55 -11.88
CA GLN A 2 -8.12 19.14 -11.44
C GLN A 2 -8.92 18.09 -10.63
N PRO A 3 -9.46 18.47 -9.46
CA PRO A 3 -10.12 17.54 -8.52
C PRO A 3 -11.45 16.93 -9.04
N HIS A 4 -11.81 17.11 -10.31
CA HIS A 4 -13.13 16.74 -10.86
C HIS A 4 -13.07 16.18 -12.29
N ASN A 5 -12.03 15.42 -12.65
CA ASN A 5 -12.01 14.72 -13.95
C ASN A 5 -12.74 13.36 -13.88
N LEU A 6 -13.20 12.85 -15.02
CA LEU A 6 -13.97 11.61 -15.13
C LEU A 6 -13.24 10.40 -14.50
N PHE A 7 -11.93 10.28 -14.72
CA PHE A 7 -11.13 9.17 -14.22
C PHE A 7 -10.98 9.19 -12.70
N SER A 8 -10.78 10.38 -12.12
CA SER A 8 -10.79 10.59 -10.67
C SER A 8 -12.16 10.23 -10.09
N LEU A 9 -13.25 10.69 -10.71
CA LEU A 9 -14.60 10.36 -10.27
C LEU A 9 -14.88 8.85 -10.34
N LEU A 10 -14.40 8.16 -11.37
CA LEU A 10 -14.56 6.70 -11.51
C LEU A 10 -13.89 5.95 -10.35
N ALA A 11 -12.65 6.31 -10.02
CA ALA A 11 -11.94 5.74 -8.87
C ALA A 11 -12.71 6.01 -7.57
N ASP A 12 -13.09 7.27 -7.33
CA ASP A 12 -13.78 7.68 -6.10
C ASP A 12 -15.11 6.94 -5.91
N ARG A 13 -15.89 6.77 -6.99
CA ARG A 13 -17.19 6.08 -6.94
C ARG A 13 -17.05 4.59 -6.68
N LEU A 14 -16.08 3.92 -7.30
CA LEU A 14 -15.84 2.49 -7.04
C LEU A 14 -15.34 2.26 -5.61
N LEU A 15 -14.55 3.20 -5.08
CA LEU A 15 -14.03 3.13 -3.71
C LEU A 15 -15.08 3.40 -2.63
N LEU A 16 -16.31 3.83 -2.96
CA LEU A 16 -17.43 3.85 -2.01
C LEU A 16 -17.88 2.44 -1.60
N HIS A 17 -17.60 1.44 -2.45
CA HIS A 17 -17.99 0.05 -2.22
C HIS A 17 -16.78 -0.90 -2.40
N PRO A 18 -15.73 -0.76 -1.58
CA PRO A 18 -14.46 -1.47 -1.78
C PRO A 18 -14.62 -2.99 -1.69
N ASN A 19 -15.55 -3.47 -0.86
CA ASN A 19 -15.86 -4.89 -0.70
C ASN A 19 -16.57 -5.50 -1.93
N SER A 20 -17.02 -4.68 -2.87
CA SER A 20 -17.70 -5.11 -4.09
C SER A 20 -16.79 -5.10 -5.31
N PHE A 21 -15.51 -4.72 -5.15
CA PHE A 21 -14.56 -4.74 -6.26
C PHE A 21 -14.13 -6.18 -6.56
N THR A 22 -14.52 -6.65 -7.74
CA THR A 22 -14.34 -8.04 -8.17
C THR A 22 -13.45 -8.13 -9.40
N VAL A 23 -13.03 -9.36 -9.75
CA VAL A 23 -12.41 -9.65 -11.04
C VAL A 23 -13.27 -9.12 -12.20
N ALA A 24 -14.59 -9.18 -12.06
CA ALA A 24 -15.50 -8.64 -13.06
C ALA A 24 -15.43 -7.13 -13.20
N SER A 25 -15.34 -6.42 -12.07
CA SER A 25 -15.16 -4.97 -12.05
C SER A 25 -13.84 -4.59 -12.73
N TYR A 26 -12.75 -5.26 -12.36
CA TYR A 26 -11.44 -5.08 -13.00
C TYR A 26 -11.50 -5.33 -14.52
N ASN A 27 -12.14 -6.42 -14.93
CA ASN A 27 -12.25 -6.81 -16.32
C ASN A 27 -12.96 -5.72 -17.15
N VAL A 28 -14.04 -5.10 -16.65
CA VAL A 28 -14.67 -3.95 -17.34
C VAL A 28 -13.70 -2.77 -17.44
N LEU A 29 -12.96 -2.44 -16.38
CA LEU A 29 -11.96 -1.36 -16.43
C LEU A 29 -10.85 -1.65 -17.45
N PHE A 30 -10.46 -2.91 -17.61
CA PHE A 30 -9.49 -3.33 -18.61
C PHE A 30 -10.05 -3.21 -20.03
N GLU A 31 -11.33 -3.49 -20.27
CA GLU A 31 -11.95 -3.27 -21.59
C GLU A 31 -11.91 -1.80 -21.98
N ILE A 32 -12.14 -0.91 -21.02
CA ILE A 32 -12.03 0.53 -21.23
C ILE A 32 -10.57 0.93 -21.53
N LEU A 33 -9.58 0.32 -20.85
CA LEU A 33 -8.15 0.56 -21.10
C LEU A 33 -7.74 0.26 -22.55
N VAL A 34 -8.27 -0.82 -23.14
CA VAL A 34 -7.93 -1.27 -24.50
C VAL A 34 -8.99 -0.94 -25.56
N GLU A 35 -10.06 -0.24 -25.18
CA GLU A 35 -11.25 0.07 -26.00
C GLU A 35 -11.83 -1.15 -26.76
N ARG A 36 -11.88 -2.31 -26.10
CA ARG A 36 -12.42 -3.55 -26.66
C ARG A 36 -13.44 -4.18 -25.73
N VAL A 37 -14.69 -4.23 -26.18
CA VAL A 37 -15.80 -4.88 -25.48
C VAL A 37 -15.82 -6.36 -25.86
N SER A 38 -15.77 -7.26 -24.87
CA SER A 38 -15.94 -8.70 -25.11
C SER A 38 -17.36 -9.14 -24.78
N ALA A 39 -17.90 -10.06 -25.58
CA ALA A 39 -19.19 -10.71 -25.30
C ALA A 39 -19.06 -11.91 -24.33
N ALA A 40 -17.83 -12.30 -23.97
CA ALA A 40 -17.56 -13.44 -23.11
C ALA A 40 -17.97 -13.17 -21.65
N THR A 41 -18.36 -14.22 -20.91
CA THR A 41 -18.57 -14.17 -19.47
C THR A 41 -17.35 -13.56 -18.80
N VAL A 42 -17.62 -12.52 -18.00
CA VAL A 42 -16.71 -11.51 -17.43
C VAL A 42 -15.57 -12.09 -16.54
N GLU A 43 -15.29 -13.40 -16.53
CA GLU A 43 -14.33 -14.06 -15.63
C GLU A 43 -13.06 -14.62 -16.31
N LYS A 44 -13.07 -14.94 -17.61
CA LYS A 44 -11.90 -15.52 -18.33
C LYS A 44 -11.45 -14.58 -19.45
N ARG A 45 -10.23 -14.01 -19.34
CA ARG A 45 -9.68 -13.16 -20.41
C ARG A 45 -8.17 -13.26 -20.69
N SER A 46 -7.31 -13.54 -19.71
CA SER A 46 -5.85 -13.43 -19.91
C SER A 46 -5.23 -14.32 -21.01
N SER A 47 -5.94 -15.31 -21.57
CA SER A 47 -5.47 -16.10 -22.70
C SER A 47 -5.69 -15.46 -24.09
N GLU A 48 -6.33 -14.29 -24.18
CA GLU A 48 -6.74 -13.68 -25.46
C GLU A 48 -5.94 -12.42 -25.86
N ILE A 49 -5.09 -11.89 -24.99
CA ILE A 49 -4.32 -10.67 -25.31
C ILE A 49 -3.26 -11.02 -26.35
N THR A 50 -3.43 -10.48 -27.56
CA THR A 50 -2.49 -10.64 -28.67
C THR A 50 -1.63 -9.38 -28.85
N ALA A 51 -0.57 -9.47 -29.66
CA ALA A 51 0.29 -8.33 -29.98
C ALA A 51 -0.41 -7.17 -30.70
N GLU A 52 -1.64 -7.40 -31.20
CA GLU A 52 -2.45 -6.38 -31.84
C GLU A 52 -3.17 -5.46 -30.84
N TRP A 53 -3.26 -5.86 -29.57
CA TRP A 53 -3.97 -5.10 -28.57
C TRP A 53 -3.13 -3.90 -28.14
N LYS A 54 -3.75 -2.73 -28.14
CA LYS A 54 -3.13 -1.46 -27.80
C LYS A 54 -3.77 -0.87 -26.56
N ILE A 55 -2.97 -0.10 -25.83
CA ILE A 55 -3.48 0.78 -24.79
C ILE A 55 -4.08 2.00 -25.48
N GLU A 56 -5.39 2.12 -25.46
CA GLU A 56 -6.10 3.26 -26.08
C GLU A 56 -6.42 4.33 -25.01
N ASN A 57 -6.77 3.90 -23.80
CA ASN A 57 -7.09 4.80 -22.69
C ASN A 57 -6.11 4.67 -21.51
N SER A 58 -4.91 5.22 -21.68
CA SER A 58 -3.81 5.09 -20.71
C SER A 58 -4.12 5.61 -19.29
N ALA A 59 -5.03 6.58 -19.15
CA ALA A 59 -5.45 7.08 -17.84
C ALA A 59 -6.08 5.99 -16.96
N MET A 60 -6.65 4.95 -17.56
CA MET A 60 -7.23 3.82 -16.83
C MET A 60 -6.20 3.03 -16.03
N ILE A 61 -4.93 2.99 -16.45
CA ILE A 61 -3.85 2.35 -15.66
C ILE A 61 -3.74 3.01 -14.28
N LYS A 62 -3.79 4.34 -14.25
CA LYS A 62 -3.77 5.10 -12.99
C LYS A 62 -5.01 4.81 -12.15
N VAL A 63 -6.20 4.80 -12.76
CA VAL A 63 -7.47 4.53 -12.05
C VAL A 63 -7.41 3.16 -11.39
N ILE A 64 -7.07 2.12 -12.15
CA ILE A 64 -7.00 0.74 -11.66
C ILE A 64 -5.95 0.64 -10.54
N ALA A 65 -4.73 1.13 -10.77
CA ALA A 65 -3.68 1.11 -9.76
C ALA A 65 -4.07 1.85 -8.48
N THR A 66 -4.80 2.97 -8.59
CA THR A 66 -5.31 3.73 -7.44
C THR A 66 -6.29 2.88 -6.62
N ILE A 67 -7.28 2.27 -7.28
CA ILE A 67 -8.26 1.41 -6.61
C ILE A 67 -7.56 0.25 -5.89
N LEU A 68 -6.66 -0.45 -6.58
CA LEU A 68 -5.93 -1.60 -6.04
C LEU A 68 -5.02 -1.26 -4.85
N ARG A 69 -4.53 -0.02 -4.77
CA ARG A 69 -3.72 0.46 -3.64
C ARG A 69 -4.56 0.89 -2.44
N THR A 70 -5.81 1.30 -2.66
CA THR A 70 -6.68 1.84 -1.60
C THR A 70 -7.50 0.75 -0.91
N ILE A 71 -7.91 -0.29 -1.64
CA ILE A 71 -8.67 -1.40 -1.05
C ILE A 71 -7.76 -2.20 -0.11
N THR A 72 -8.28 -2.58 1.06
CA THR A 72 -7.57 -3.42 2.03
C THR A 72 -7.25 -4.79 1.45
N ASP A 73 -6.01 -5.23 1.66
CA ASP A 73 -5.52 -6.51 1.15
C ASP A 73 -6.34 -7.70 1.66
N ASN A 74 -6.71 -8.56 0.72
CA ASN A 74 -7.36 -9.84 0.95
C ASN A 74 -7.02 -10.76 -0.24
N ILE A 75 -7.30 -12.06 -0.11
CA ILE A 75 -6.97 -13.07 -1.13
C ILE A 75 -7.52 -12.67 -2.51
N HIS A 76 -8.78 -12.24 -2.59
CA HIS A 76 -9.39 -11.81 -3.85
C HIS A 76 -8.71 -10.58 -4.45
N LEU A 77 -8.27 -9.62 -3.63
CA LEU A 77 -7.57 -8.44 -4.13
C LEU A 77 -6.19 -8.80 -4.70
N TYR A 78 -5.47 -9.76 -4.11
CA TYR A 78 -4.20 -10.25 -4.65
C TYR A 78 -4.40 -10.85 -6.05
N ASP A 79 -5.45 -11.65 -6.25
CA ASP A 79 -5.77 -12.22 -7.56
C ASP A 79 -5.98 -11.12 -8.62
N ILE A 80 -6.68 -10.04 -8.25
CA ILE A 80 -6.92 -8.91 -9.17
C ILE A 80 -5.63 -8.11 -9.41
N LYS A 81 -4.82 -7.87 -8.37
CA LYS A 81 -3.51 -7.20 -8.50
C LYS A 81 -2.59 -7.96 -9.47
N LEU A 82 -2.50 -9.27 -9.31
CA LEU A 82 -1.70 -10.13 -10.18
C LEU A 82 -2.22 -10.09 -11.61
N ARG A 83 -3.54 -10.25 -11.81
CA ARG A 83 -4.13 -10.18 -13.14
C ARG A 83 -3.88 -8.86 -13.84
N PHE A 84 -4.02 -7.73 -13.13
CA PHE A 84 -3.70 -6.41 -13.66
C PHE A 84 -2.25 -6.30 -14.13
N LEU A 85 -1.32 -6.79 -13.33
CA LEU A 85 0.10 -6.74 -13.67
C LEU A 85 0.45 -7.68 -14.83
N ASP A 86 -0.10 -8.90 -14.84
CA ASP A 86 0.10 -9.87 -15.93
C ASP A 86 -0.42 -9.31 -17.26
N ASP A 87 -1.61 -8.72 -17.27
CA ASP A 87 -2.19 -8.13 -18.48
C ASP A 87 -1.33 -6.94 -18.99
N LEU A 88 -0.81 -6.09 -18.09
CA LEU A 88 0.12 -5.01 -18.46
C LEU A 88 1.46 -5.52 -18.96
N ILE A 89 2.01 -6.58 -18.35
CA ILE A 89 3.24 -7.24 -18.79
C ILE A 89 3.05 -7.77 -20.21
N LEU A 90 1.92 -8.43 -20.48
CA LEU A 90 1.62 -9.00 -21.78
C LEU A 90 1.46 -7.92 -22.85
N LEU A 91 0.67 -6.88 -22.58
CA LEU A 91 0.52 -5.70 -23.46
C LEU A 91 1.87 -5.03 -23.75
N SER A 92 2.75 -4.92 -22.75
CA SER A 92 4.05 -4.25 -22.86
C SER A 92 5.10 -5.12 -23.57
N SER A 93 5.05 -6.44 -23.37
CA SER A 93 5.95 -7.38 -24.02
C SER A 93 5.69 -7.46 -25.51
N ALA A 94 4.41 -7.41 -25.91
CA ALA A 94 3.99 -7.62 -27.28
C ALA A 94 4.07 -6.36 -28.17
N SER A 95 4.09 -5.16 -27.59
CA SER A 95 4.01 -3.90 -28.35
C SER A 95 5.00 -2.84 -27.87
N ARG A 96 5.82 -2.34 -28.81
CA ARG A 96 6.70 -1.18 -28.59
C ARG A 96 5.90 0.07 -28.23
N GLU A 97 4.73 0.23 -28.85
CA GLU A 97 3.89 1.40 -28.65
C GLU A 97 3.28 1.40 -27.25
N ASN A 98 2.83 0.25 -26.74
CA ASN A 98 2.30 0.16 -25.38
C ASN A 98 3.35 0.55 -24.32
N ARG A 99 4.63 0.15 -24.52
CA ARG A 99 5.73 0.58 -23.64
C ARG A 99 5.92 2.10 -23.68
N ARG A 100 5.91 2.68 -24.89
CA ARG A 100 6.04 4.12 -25.10
C ARG A 100 4.90 4.88 -24.42
N ILE A 101 3.66 4.44 -24.60
CA ILE A 101 2.47 5.02 -23.97
C ILE A 101 2.63 5.06 -22.45
N ILE A 102 2.99 3.94 -21.82
CA ILE A 102 3.19 3.88 -20.36
C ILE A 102 4.29 4.83 -19.91
N LEU A 103 5.44 4.82 -20.58
CA LEU A 103 6.59 5.67 -20.23
C LEU A 103 6.31 7.18 -20.38
N GLN A 104 5.38 7.56 -21.25
CA GLN A 104 4.98 8.94 -21.48
C GLN A 104 3.89 9.43 -20.52
N MET A 105 3.21 8.53 -19.81
CA MET A 105 2.24 8.92 -18.80
C MET A 105 2.90 9.74 -17.69
N SER A 106 2.23 10.79 -17.23
CA SER A 106 2.74 11.57 -16.10
C SER A 106 2.79 10.72 -14.83
N VAL A 107 3.94 10.72 -14.15
CA VAL A 107 4.21 10.09 -12.85
C VAL A 107 3.72 8.63 -12.76
N TRP A 108 3.80 7.88 -13.86
CA TRP A 108 3.43 6.45 -13.92
C TRP A 108 4.16 5.64 -12.84
N GLN A 109 5.38 6.06 -12.50
CA GLN A 109 6.22 5.40 -11.51
C GLN A 109 5.56 5.37 -10.13
N ASP A 110 4.85 6.41 -9.70
CA ASP A 110 4.20 6.39 -8.39
C ASP A 110 3.11 5.31 -8.35
N TYR A 111 2.28 5.24 -9.41
CA TYR A 111 1.14 4.34 -9.48
C TYR A 111 1.59 2.87 -9.52
N LEU A 112 2.52 2.54 -10.41
CA LEU A 112 2.98 1.16 -10.61
C LEU A 112 3.90 0.68 -9.47
N LEU A 113 4.87 1.50 -9.03
CA LEU A 113 5.69 1.14 -7.86
C LEU A 113 4.86 1.09 -6.58
N GLY A 114 3.72 1.78 -6.53
CA GLY A 114 2.84 1.79 -5.37
C GLY A 114 2.13 0.46 -5.12
N LEU A 115 2.16 -0.46 -6.10
CA LEU A 115 1.64 -1.81 -5.95
C LEU A 115 2.67 -2.78 -5.36
N ALA A 116 3.96 -2.44 -5.40
CA ALA A 116 5.01 -3.27 -4.83
C ALA A 116 5.09 -3.11 -3.31
N TYR A 117 5.38 -4.22 -2.63
CA TYR A 117 5.66 -4.22 -1.21
C TYR A 117 7.17 -4.06 -1.04
N VAL A 118 7.61 -3.02 -0.33
CA VAL A 118 9.05 -2.80 -0.05
C VAL A 118 9.63 -3.99 0.72
N TYR A 119 8.80 -4.57 1.58
CA TYR A 119 9.17 -5.69 2.41
C TYR A 119 8.01 -6.68 2.52
N PRO A 120 7.85 -7.56 1.52
CA PRO A 120 6.76 -8.52 1.51
C PRO A 120 6.86 -9.46 2.71
N THR A 121 5.70 -9.76 3.29
CA THR A 121 5.55 -10.63 4.48
C THR A 121 4.86 -11.95 4.15
N SER A 122 4.31 -12.07 2.94
CA SER A 122 3.66 -13.28 2.44
C SER A 122 4.08 -13.57 1.00
N ASP A 123 3.91 -14.82 0.58
CA ASP A 123 4.23 -15.24 -0.79
C ASP A 123 3.40 -14.47 -1.84
N LEU A 124 2.15 -14.13 -1.51
CA LEU A 124 1.30 -13.30 -2.38
C LEU A 124 1.85 -11.88 -2.56
N GLN A 125 2.36 -11.27 -1.49
CA GLN A 125 3.01 -9.95 -1.59
C GLN A 125 4.31 -10.02 -2.39
N THR A 126 5.09 -11.07 -2.20
CA THR A 126 6.30 -11.33 -2.99
C THR A 126 5.96 -11.47 -4.46
N GLU A 127 4.91 -12.22 -4.80
CA GLU A 127 4.51 -12.45 -6.18
C GLU A 127 4.01 -11.18 -6.87
N VAL A 128 3.19 -10.37 -6.18
CA VAL A 128 2.78 -9.05 -6.70
C VAL A 128 4.01 -8.17 -6.95
N THR A 129 4.96 -8.15 -6.00
CA THR A 129 6.19 -7.37 -6.11
C THR A 129 7.05 -7.84 -7.29
N ASN A 130 7.17 -9.15 -7.50
CA ASN A 130 7.87 -9.74 -8.64
C ASN A 130 7.26 -9.29 -9.97
N ARG A 131 5.93 -9.30 -10.10
CA ARG A 131 5.24 -8.84 -11.32
C ARG A 131 5.44 -7.34 -11.56
N VAL A 132 5.44 -6.51 -10.51
CA VAL A 132 5.79 -5.09 -10.64
C VAL A 132 7.21 -4.95 -11.21
N PHE A 133 8.20 -5.66 -10.65
CA PHE A 133 9.59 -5.58 -11.13
C PHE A 133 9.79 -6.17 -12.53
N GLU A 134 9.02 -7.19 -12.90
CA GLU A 134 9.01 -7.73 -14.26
C GLU A 134 8.54 -6.68 -15.28
N LEU A 135 7.42 -6.00 -14.99
CA LEU A 135 6.94 -4.90 -15.80
C LEU A 135 7.98 -3.77 -15.90
N LEU A 136 8.57 -3.38 -14.76
CA LEU A 136 9.62 -2.36 -14.74
C LEU A 136 10.84 -2.75 -15.56
N ARG A 137 11.23 -4.03 -15.56
CA ARG A 137 12.35 -4.53 -16.38
C ARG A 137 12.07 -4.36 -17.86
N ILE A 138 10.86 -4.66 -18.31
CA ILE A 138 10.42 -4.48 -19.71
C ILE A 138 10.47 -2.99 -20.08
N LEU A 139 9.92 -2.13 -19.23
CA LEU A 139 9.90 -0.68 -19.44
C LEU A 139 11.31 -0.06 -19.40
N LEU A 140 12.17 -0.52 -18.48
CA LEU A 140 13.57 -0.11 -18.36
C LEU A 140 14.38 -0.41 -19.60
N HIS A 141 14.29 -1.64 -20.10
CA HIS A 141 14.97 -1.99 -21.33
C HIS A 141 14.58 -1.03 -22.46
N HIS A 142 13.28 -0.74 -22.61
CA HIS A 142 12.80 0.15 -23.64
C HIS A 142 13.21 1.61 -23.43
N ALA A 143 13.08 2.12 -22.21
CA ALA A 143 13.43 3.50 -21.87
C ALA A 143 14.90 3.82 -22.15
N ILE A 144 15.82 2.91 -21.81
CA ILE A 144 17.26 3.11 -22.02
C ILE A 144 17.63 2.97 -23.49
N LYS A 145 17.07 1.97 -24.18
CA LYS A 145 17.49 1.62 -25.54
C LYS A 145 16.83 2.46 -26.62
N TYR A 146 15.59 2.90 -26.41
CA TYR A 146 14.75 3.43 -27.48
C TYR A 146 14.11 4.80 -27.21
N GLU A 147 14.11 5.30 -25.97
CA GLU A 147 13.52 6.60 -25.63
C GLU A 147 14.61 7.65 -25.39
N TYR A 148 14.55 8.75 -26.12
CA TYR A 148 15.47 9.87 -25.94
C TYR A 148 15.31 10.46 -24.54
N GLY A 149 16.40 10.46 -23.76
CA GLY A 149 16.38 10.93 -22.37
C GLY A 149 15.68 9.99 -21.38
N GLY A 150 15.29 8.78 -21.78
CA GLY A 150 14.62 7.81 -20.90
C GLY A 150 15.45 7.43 -19.66
N TRP A 151 16.79 7.52 -19.74
CA TRP A 151 17.69 7.34 -18.61
C TRP A 151 17.47 8.36 -17.49
N ARG A 152 17.04 9.60 -17.81
CA ARG A 152 16.76 10.64 -16.80
C ARG A 152 15.50 10.31 -16.01
N VAL A 153 14.46 9.89 -16.72
CA VAL A 153 13.21 9.41 -16.10
C VAL A 153 13.51 8.24 -15.18
N TRP A 154 14.40 7.33 -15.60
CA TRP A 154 14.79 6.21 -14.73
C TRP A 154 15.60 6.63 -13.50
N ILE A 155 16.49 7.62 -13.60
CA ILE A 155 17.17 8.14 -12.41
C ILE A 155 16.14 8.69 -11.40
N ASP A 156 15.11 9.40 -11.86
CA ASP A 156 14.00 9.85 -11.01
C ASP A 156 13.25 8.67 -10.39
N THR A 157 12.91 7.65 -11.19
CA THR A 157 12.22 6.45 -10.68
C THR A 157 13.04 5.69 -9.63
N LEU A 158 14.36 5.55 -9.80
CA LEU A 158 15.24 4.97 -8.77
C LEU A 158 15.31 5.84 -7.51
N SER A 159 15.29 7.16 -7.67
CA SER A 159 15.28 8.11 -6.56
C SER A 159 13.98 8.00 -5.74
N ILE A 160 12.83 7.85 -6.42
CA ILE A 160 11.52 7.59 -5.79
C ILE A 160 11.52 6.25 -5.05
N LEU A 161 12.06 5.19 -5.68
CA LEU A 161 12.17 3.87 -5.05
C LEU A 161 13.05 3.93 -3.81
N HIS A 162 14.22 4.55 -3.88
CA HIS A 162 15.12 4.73 -2.74
C HIS A 162 14.45 5.53 -1.62
N GLY A 163 13.75 6.61 -1.97
CA GLY A 163 12.97 7.40 -1.02
C GLY A 163 11.88 6.58 -0.32
N ARG A 164 11.22 5.65 -1.03
CA ARG A 164 10.27 4.70 -0.44
C ARG A 164 10.94 3.74 0.54
N VAL A 165 12.04 3.09 0.13
CA VAL A 165 12.79 2.14 1.00
C VAL A 165 13.24 2.84 2.28
N THR A 166 13.85 4.02 2.14
CA THR A 166 14.34 4.82 3.29
C THR A 166 13.22 5.17 4.26
N ARG A 167 12.03 5.51 3.74
CA ARG A 167 10.85 5.84 4.55
C ARG A 167 10.33 4.62 5.31
N GLU A 168 10.23 3.48 4.65
CA GLU A 168 9.80 2.22 5.29
C GLU A 168 10.79 1.78 6.38
N ASP A 169 12.09 1.92 6.13
CA ASP A 169 13.13 1.65 7.13
C ASP A 169 13.00 2.52 8.36
N TYR A 170 12.69 3.80 8.16
CA TYR A 170 12.45 4.73 9.25
C TYR A 170 11.25 4.30 10.11
N TYR A 171 10.11 3.98 9.48
CA TYR A 171 8.93 3.51 10.21
C TYR A 171 9.14 2.20 10.94
N ARG A 172 9.86 1.25 10.35
CA ARG A 172 10.24 -0.01 11.02
C ARG A 172 11.08 0.22 12.25
N LYS A 173 12.06 1.13 12.17
CA LYS A 173 12.90 1.48 13.33
C LYS A 173 12.05 2.07 14.45
N ILE A 174 11.13 2.98 14.13
CA ILE A 174 10.20 3.54 15.11
C ILE A 174 9.33 2.47 15.74
N ASN A 175 8.72 1.59 14.93
CA ASN A 175 7.84 0.53 15.45
C ASN A 175 8.61 -0.40 16.41
N LYS A 176 9.84 -0.78 16.07
CA LYS A 176 10.71 -1.56 16.97
C LYS A 176 11.05 -0.83 18.26
N MET A 177 11.30 0.49 18.20
CA MET A 177 11.54 1.28 19.42
C MET A 177 10.31 1.33 20.32
N VAL A 178 9.12 1.49 19.74
CA VAL A 178 7.85 1.51 20.48
C VAL A 178 7.53 0.15 21.10
N GLU A 179 7.76 -0.95 20.38
CA GLU A 179 7.63 -2.31 20.91
C GLU A 179 8.56 -2.52 22.11
N ASN A 180 9.85 -2.18 21.97
CA ASN A 180 10.82 -2.30 23.07
C ASN A 180 10.46 -1.43 24.30
N MET A 181 9.87 -0.25 24.11
CA MET A 181 9.42 0.59 25.23
C MET A 181 8.25 -0.03 25.97
N LYS A 182 7.28 -0.61 25.25
CA LYS A 182 6.14 -1.32 25.86
C LYS A 182 6.60 -2.56 26.64
N ASP A 183 7.53 -3.34 26.07
CA ASP A 183 8.10 -4.51 26.74
C ASP A 183 8.88 -4.12 28.00
N ASN A 184 9.52 -2.95 28.02
CA ASN A 184 10.21 -2.44 29.22
C ASN A 184 9.23 -1.96 30.29
N ASP A 185 8.13 -1.28 29.92
CA ASP A 185 7.07 -0.88 30.86
C ASP A 185 6.32 -2.09 31.45
N GLU A 186 6.15 -3.18 30.68
CA GLU A 186 5.54 -4.42 31.16
C GLU A 186 6.47 -5.27 32.04
N ASN A 187 7.81 -5.13 31.86
CA ASN A 187 8.82 -5.85 32.64
C ASN A 187 9.43 -5.03 33.79
N GLU A 188 9.03 -3.77 34.00
CA GLU A 188 9.33 -3.08 35.24
C GLU A 188 8.59 -3.78 36.42
N PRO A 189 9.32 -4.25 37.46
CA PRO A 189 8.66 -4.81 38.62
C PRO A 189 7.82 -3.72 39.28
N LYS A 190 6.50 -3.91 39.31
CA LYS A 190 5.59 -3.11 40.14
C LYS A 190 6.09 -3.21 41.58
N THR A 191 6.88 -2.23 42.01
CA THR A 191 7.22 -2.07 43.40
C THR A 191 5.90 -1.92 44.15
N PRO A 192 5.63 -2.73 45.18
CA PRO A 192 4.44 -2.52 45.99
C PRO A 192 4.61 -1.15 46.61
N VAL A 193 3.72 -0.22 46.26
CA VAL A 193 3.57 1.03 47.01
C VAL A 193 3.25 0.61 48.44
N SER A 194 4.26 0.72 49.32
CA SER A 194 4.08 0.50 50.74
C SER A 194 3.06 1.52 51.24
N SER A 195 1.92 1.01 51.68
CA SER A 195 0.89 1.77 52.37
C SER A 195 1.53 2.50 53.55
N PRO A 196 1.17 3.77 53.83
CA PRO A 196 1.62 4.42 55.06
C PRO A 196 1.06 3.63 56.24
N VAL A 197 1.96 3.11 57.07
CA VAL A 197 1.62 2.45 58.33
C VAL A 197 0.92 3.48 59.22
N GLU A 198 -0.36 3.24 59.52
CA GLU A 198 -1.04 3.84 60.67
C GLU A 198 -0.26 3.45 61.93
N SER A 199 0.54 4.38 62.45
CA SER A 199 1.07 4.29 63.81
C SER A 199 0.10 5.04 64.72
N GLY A 200 -0.55 4.27 65.59
CA GLY A 200 -1.66 4.69 66.43
C GLY A 200 -1.33 5.86 67.36
N ALA A 201 -2.36 6.66 67.58
CA ALA A 201 -2.41 7.65 68.63
C ALA A 201 -2.22 6.99 70.00
N GLN A 202 -1.19 7.40 70.73
CA GLN A 202 -1.11 7.25 72.19
C GLN A 202 -1.42 8.61 72.82
N THR A 203 -2.62 8.74 73.36
CA THR A 203 -3.00 9.76 74.35
C THR A 203 -2.24 9.56 75.66
N PRO A 204 -1.69 10.61 76.29
CA PRO A 204 -1.24 10.53 77.67
C PRO A 204 -2.43 10.69 78.62
N THR A 205 -2.58 9.75 79.55
CA THR A 205 -3.51 9.80 80.68
C THR A 205 -2.94 10.71 81.77
N ASP A 206 -3.59 11.85 82.03
CA ASP A 206 -3.37 12.67 83.21
C ASP A 206 -3.89 11.96 84.47
N GLN A 207 -3.03 11.79 85.47
CA GLN A 207 -3.42 11.55 86.86
C GLN A 207 -2.53 12.37 87.78
N ASN A 208 -3.12 13.38 88.46
CA ASN A 208 -2.81 13.71 89.84
C ASN A 208 -3.90 14.58 90.48
N SER A 209 -4.86 13.90 91.12
CA SER A 209 -5.13 13.95 92.56
C SER A 209 -5.30 15.28 93.33
N VAL A 210 -6.54 15.44 93.83
CA VAL A 210 -6.94 15.76 95.23
C VAL A 210 -7.07 17.24 95.64
N ALA A 211 -8.31 17.66 95.96
CA ALA A 211 -8.79 17.98 97.32
C ALA A 211 -10.16 18.69 97.30
N THR A 212 -11.20 18.04 97.83
CA THR A 212 -12.38 18.65 98.51
C THR A 212 -11.97 19.05 99.94
N PRO A 213 -12.71 19.86 100.75
CA PRO A 213 -14.18 19.83 100.88
C PRO A 213 -14.91 21.15 101.24
N THR A 214 -16.24 21.03 101.27
CA THR A 214 -17.30 21.87 101.91
C THR A 214 -17.58 23.27 101.39
#